data_AF-A0A1F7MQ14-F1
#
_entry.id   AF-A0A1F7MQ14-F1
#
_cell.length_a   1.000
_cell.length_b   1.000
_cell.length_c   1.000
_cell.angle_alpha   90.00
_cell.angle_beta   90.00
_cell.angle_gamma   90.00
#
_symmetry.space_group_name_H-M   'P 1'
#
loop_
_entity.id
_entity.type
_entity.pdbx_description
1 polymer ?
#
loop_
_entity_poly.entity_id
_entity_poly.type
_entity_poly.pdbx_seq_one_letter_code
_entity_poly.pdbx_strand_id
1 'polypeptide(L)'
;MPADGVTRVPSYAGVACEIGQPAAVRAVAQALRWNPLPIVVPCHRVVGASGGLTGYAGDRIALKQRLLAVEGVPAVRGRDDYRIPRDAMYARTPGSAEYCLPSCACLGHVEHPHRIVRFASRACAEAAGLAPCTDCRPDLHPLAR
;
A
#
# COMPACT_ATOMS: atom_id res chain seq x y z
N MET A 1 -5.08 19.97 25.37
CA MET A 1 -5.25 18.50 25.35
C MET A 1 -6.55 18.22 24.60
N PRO A 2 -6.56 17.48 23.48
CA PRO A 2 -7.83 17.17 22.79
C PRO A 2 -8.71 16.31 23.71
N ALA A 3 -10.01 16.59 23.71
CA ALA A 3 -10.97 16.17 24.73
C ALA A 3 -11.33 14.66 24.73
N ASP A 4 -10.84 13.91 23.74
CA ASP A 4 -11.40 12.60 23.38
C ASP A 4 -10.44 11.43 23.68
N GLY A 5 -9.28 11.68 24.28
CA GLY A 5 -8.26 10.65 24.57
C GLY A 5 -7.56 10.06 23.34
N VAL A 6 -7.90 10.50 22.12
CA VAL A 6 -7.27 10.06 20.87
C VAL A 6 -6.04 10.92 20.58
N THR A 7 -4.84 10.32 20.68
CA THR A 7 -3.60 10.95 20.19
C THR A 7 -3.64 11.05 18.68
N ARG A 8 -3.87 12.26 18.14
CA ARG A 8 -3.91 12.51 16.71
C ARG A 8 -2.49 12.61 16.14
N VAL A 9 -2.14 11.69 15.25
CA VAL A 9 -0.85 11.70 14.54
C VAL A 9 -1.00 12.56 13.28
N PRO A 10 -0.16 13.59 13.07
CA PRO A 10 -0.27 14.45 11.89
C PRO A 10 0.01 13.66 10.60
N SER A 11 -0.72 13.99 9.53
CA SER A 11 -0.49 13.41 8.20
C SER A 11 0.28 14.38 7.31
N TYR A 12 0.91 13.88 6.24
CA TYR A 12 1.56 14.75 5.25
C TYR A 12 0.60 15.80 4.67
N ALA A 13 -0.67 15.44 4.48
CA ALA A 13 -1.71 16.36 4.04
C ALA A 13 -2.07 17.37 5.13
N GLY A 14 -2.12 16.95 6.39
CA GLY A 14 -2.32 17.84 7.54
C GLY A 14 -1.22 18.91 7.63
N VAL A 15 0.05 18.50 7.53
CA VAL A 15 1.19 19.43 7.53
C VAL A 15 1.12 20.38 6.33
N ALA A 16 0.76 19.88 5.13
CA ALA A 16 0.60 20.71 3.94
C ALA A 16 -0.50 21.78 4.12
N CYS A 17 -1.61 21.43 4.77
CA CYS A 17 -2.67 22.37 5.12
C CYS A 17 -2.20 23.40 6.17
N GLU A 18 -1.48 22.96 7.20
CA GLU A 18 -0.96 23.82 8.27
C GLU A 18 0.00 24.90 7.74
N ILE A 19 0.82 24.56 6.72
CA ILE A 19 1.71 25.55 6.08
C ILE A 19 1.00 26.38 4.99
N GLY A 20 -0.33 26.29 4.85
CA GLY A 20 -1.11 27.04 3.88
C GLY A 20 -0.91 26.59 2.42
N GLN A 21 -0.37 25.39 2.19
CA GLN A 21 -0.09 24.83 0.87
C GLN A 21 -0.72 23.44 0.70
N PRO A 22 -2.07 23.31 0.64
CA PRO A 22 -2.74 22.00 0.63
C PRO A 22 -2.31 21.06 -0.52
N ALA A 23 -1.88 21.62 -1.66
CA ALA A 23 -1.40 20.85 -2.81
C ALA A 23 0.04 20.31 -2.63
N ALA A 24 0.80 20.79 -1.63
CA ALA A 24 2.22 20.51 -1.45
C ALA A 24 2.52 19.20 -0.70
N VAL A 25 1.56 18.27 -0.59
CA VAL A 25 1.69 17.01 0.16
C VAL A 25 2.96 16.22 -0.20
N ARG A 26 3.27 16.10 -1.50
CA ARG A 26 4.49 15.41 -1.97
C ARG A 26 5.76 16.18 -1.63
N ALA A 27 5.73 17.51 -1.70
CA ALA A 27 6.87 18.35 -1.33
C ALA A 27 7.18 18.26 0.17
N VAL A 28 6.15 18.26 1.01
CA VAL A 28 6.26 18.02 2.46
C VAL A 28 6.89 16.65 2.74
N ALA A 29 6.40 15.59 2.10
CA ALA A 29 6.96 14.25 2.26
C ALA A 29 8.44 14.20 1.86
N GLN A 30 8.82 14.87 0.77
CA GLN A 30 10.21 14.94 0.32
C GLN A 30 11.08 15.76 1.27
N ALA A 31 10.60 16.88 1.79
CA ALA A 31 11.32 17.69 2.78
C ALA A 31 11.60 16.86 4.05
N LEU A 32 10.61 16.14 4.56
CA LEU A 32 10.76 15.25 5.72
C LEU A 32 11.70 14.07 5.46
N ARG A 33 11.74 13.56 4.22
CA ARG A 33 12.69 12.52 3.80
C ARG A 33 14.14 13.01 3.88
N TRP A 34 14.38 14.29 3.57
CA TRP A 34 15.70 14.91 3.59
C TRP A 34 16.08 15.55 4.93
N ASN A 35 15.32 15.24 6.00
CA ASN A 35 15.63 15.74 7.34
C ASN A 35 17.03 15.28 7.80
N PRO A 36 17.99 16.22 8.00
CA PRO A 36 19.35 15.89 8.41
C PRO A 36 19.46 15.51 9.90
N LEU A 37 18.43 15.81 10.70
CA LEU A 37 18.39 15.55 12.13
C LEU A 37 17.12 14.75 12.50
N PRO A 38 17.08 13.44 12.17
CA PRO A 38 16.02 12.56 12.64
C PRO A 38 15.90 12.60 14.16
N ILE A 39 14.71 12.31 14.70
CA ILE A 39 14.38 12.36 16.14
C ILE A 39 14.25 13.80 16.66
N VAL A 40 15.26 14.66 16.47
CA VAL A 40 15.20 16.08 16.88
C VAL A 40 14.10 16.80 16.11
N VAL A 41 14.09 16.65 14.78
CA VAL A 41 12.93 16.96 13.95
C VAL A 41 12.14 15.65 13.81
N PRO A 42 10.96 15.52 14.42
CA PRO A 42 10.28 14.24 14.61
C PRO A 42 9.52 13.79 13.34
N CYS A 43 10.23 13.62 12.24
CA CYS A 43 9.65 13.19 10.96
C CYS A 43 9.00 11.79 11.01
N HIS A 44 9.29 10.99 12.05
CA HIS A 44 8.60 9.71 12.30
C HIS A 44 7.15 9.88 12.76
N ARG A 45 6.78 11.06 13.28
CA ARG A 45 5.40 11.38 13.71
C ARG A 45 4.47 11.76 12.57
N VAL A 46 4.96 11.93 11.34
CA VAL A 46 4.11 12.27 10.19
C VAL A 46 3.78 11.02 9.38
N VAL A 47 2.50 10.74 9.16
CA VAL A 47 2.03 9.51 8.50
C VAL A 47 1.22 9.77 7.22
N GLY A 48 0.88 8.72 6.48
CA GLY A 48 -0.03 8.82 5.34
C GLY A 48 -1.45 9.25 5.77
N ALA A 49 -2.23 9.81 4.86
CA ALA A 49 -3.61 10.22 5.16
C ALA A 49 -4.52 9.04 5.59
N SER A 50 -4.17 7.81 5.18
CA SER A 50 -4.83 6.56 5.60
C SER A 50 -4.43 6.10 7.01
N GLY A 51 -3.51 6.78 7.69
CA GLY A 51 -2.89 6.32 8.93
C GLY A 51 -1.77 5.29 8.72
N GLY A 52 -1.53 4.86 7.47
CA GLY A 52 -0.48 3.92 7.13
C GLY A 52 0.94 4.51 7.31
N LEU A 53 1.84 3.67 7.83
CA LEU A 53 3.27 3.99 7.86
C LEU A 53 3.87 3.87 6.45
N THR A 54 4.25 5.01 5.88
CA THR A 54 5.00 5.08 4.63
C THR A 54 6.36 5.71 4.88
N GLY A 55 7.37 5.24 4.13
CA GLY A 55 8.72 5.82 3.94
C GLY A 55 9.40 6.44 5.16
N TYR A 56 10.57 5.93 5.56
CA TYR A 56 11.32 6.53 6.67
C TYR A 56 12.82 6.28 6.53
N ALA A 57 13.62 7.35 6.53
CA ALA A 57 15.07 7.29 6.39
C ALA A 57 15.52 6.28 5.30
N GLY A 58 14.90 6.38 4.12
CA GLY A 58 14.91 5.32 3.11
C GLY A 58 13.71 4.37 3.28
N ASP A 59 13.99 3.08 3.46
CA ASP A 59 13.03 1.97 3.57
C ASP A 59 12.82 1.47 5.01
N ARG A 60 13.34 2.19 6.02
CA ARG A 60 13.36 1.80 7.43
C ARG A 60 12.03 2.01 8.15
N ILE A 61 10.93 1.51 7.58
CA ILE A 61 9.59 1.62 8.17
C ILE A 61 9.51 0.93 9.54
N ALA A 62 10.25 -0.17 9.75
CA ALA A 62 10.34 -0.84 11.05
C ALA A 62 10.88 0.09 12.15
N LEU A 63 11.83 0.97 11.81
CA LEU A 63 12.38 1.94 12.74
C LEU A 63 11.33 3.00 13.11
N LYS A 64 10.60 3.54 12.13
CA LYS A 64 9.48 4.46 12.36
C LYS A 64 8.44 3.87 13.29
N GLN A 65 8.09 2.60 13.07
CA GLN A 65 7.15 1.88 13.92
C GLN A 65 7.66 1.73 15.36
N ARG A 66 8.93 1.36 15.55
CA ARG A 66 9.55 1.26 16.87
C ARG A 66 9.58 2.62 17.59
N LEU A 67 9.92 3.69 16.89
CA LEU A 67 9.95 5.05 17.46
C LEU A 67 8.55 5.48 17.93
N LEU A 68 7.52 5.23 17.12
CA LEU A 68 6.13 5.50 17.53
C LEU A 68 5.69 4.64 18.71
N ALA A 69 6.09 3.36 18.74
CA ALA A 69 5.79 2.47 19.86
C ALA A 69 6.45 2.94 21.18
N VAL A 70 7.70 3.42 21.12
CA VAL A 70 8.38 4.03 22.28
C VAL A 70 7.65 5.27 22.78
N GLU A 71 7.01 6.03 21.88
CA GLU A 71 6.17 7.18 22.22
C GLU A 71 4.75 6.79 22.69
N GLY A 72 4.44 5.49 22.79
CA GLY A 72 3.11 5.01 23.17
C GLY A 72 2.05 5.15 22.08
N VAL A 73 2.46 5.43 20.83
CA VAL A 73 1.56 5.54 19.68
C VAL A 73 1.47 4.16 19.00
N PRO A 74 0.31 3.47 19.07
CA PRO A 74 0.13 2.20 18.40
C PRO A 74 0.14 2.41 16.89
N ALA A 75 1.26 2.07 16.27
CA ALA A 75 1.43 2.17 14.84
C ALA A 75 1.47 0.76 14.23
N VAL A 76 0.43 0.42 13.48
CA VAL A 76 0.40 -0.78 12.65
C VAL A 76 1.08 -0.43 11.33
N ARG A 77 1.95 -1.30 10.80
CA ARG A 77 2.37 -1.17 9.41
C ARG A 77 1.09 -1.14 8.57
N GLY A 78 0.87 -0.02 7.88
CA GLY A 78 -0.09 0.00 6.78
C GLY A 78 0.32 -1.10 5.81
N ARG A 79 -0.66 -1.82 5.27
CA ARG A 79 -0.51 -2.96 4.34
C ARG A 79 0.07 -2.53 2.97
N ASP A 80 0.98 -1.56 2.96
CA ASP A 80 1.47 -0.79 1.82
C ASP A 80 2.96 -1.06 1.52
N ASP A 81 3.59 -2.01 2.21
CA ASP A 81 4.80 -2.70 1.72
C ASP A 81 4.47 -3.86 0.77
N TYR A 82 3.19 -4.01 0.38
CA TYR A 82 2.77 -4.84 -0.74
C TYR A 82 3.30 -4.27 -2.06
N ARG A 83 4.58 -4.53 -2.37
CA ARG A 83 5.14 -4.36 -3.72
C ARG A 83 4.68 -5.53 -4.57
N ILE A 84 3.65 -5.27 -5.37
CA ILE A 84 3.30 -6.10 -6.53
C ILE A 84 4.50 -6.04 -7.48
N PRO A 85 5.17 -7.16 -7.79
CA PRO A 85 6.14 -7.22 -8.87
C PRO A 85 5.49 -6.64 -10.13
N ARG A 86 6.17 -5.77 -10.90
CA ARG A 86 5.52 -5.09 -12.06
C ARG A 86 4.96 -6.08 -13.09
N ASP A 87 5.42 -7.32 -13.02
CA ASP A 87 5.08 -8.47 -13.85
C ASP A 87 3.97 -9.36 -13.28
N ALA A 88 3.50 -9.15 -12.05
CA ALA A 88 2.63 -10.11 -11.40
C ALA A 88 1.41 -9.50 -10.73
N MET A 89 0.27 -9.56 -11.42
CA MET A 89 -1.01 -9.53 -10.73
C MET A 89 -1.98 -10.46 -11.47
N TYR A 90 -2.29 -11.60 -10.85
CA TYR A 90 -3.31 -12.55 -11.33
C TYR A 90 -4.43 -12.65 -10.29
N ALA A 91 -5.67 -12.85 -10.72
CA ALA A 91 -6.84 -12.86 -9.86
C ALA A 91 -7.83 -13.96 -10.24
N ARG A 92 -8.48 -14.56 -9.25
CA ARG A 92 -9.51 -15.59 -9.42
C ARG A 92 -10.80 -15.13 -8.77
N THR A 93 -11.90 -15.21 -9.50
CA THR A 93 -13.24 -14.97 -8.97
C THR A 93 -13.75 -16.17 -8.17
N PRO A 94 -14.65 -15.98 -7.20
CA PRO A 94 -15.25 -17.09 -6.46
C PRO A 94 -15.97 -18.06 -7.41
N GLY A 95 -15.70 -19.36 -7.26
CA GLY A 95 -16.29 -20.39 -8.12
C GLY A 95 -15.64 -20.56 -9.48
N SER A 96 -14.73 -19.67 -9.90
CA SER A 96 -13.97 -19.87 -11.13
C SER A 96 -12.79 -20.83 -10.90
N ALA A 97 -12.60 -21.73 -11.87
CA ALA A 97 -11.43 -22.58 -12.03
C ALA A 97 -10.29 -21.86 -12.79
N GLU A 98 -10.51 -20.61 -13.19
CA GLU A 98 -9.57 -19.82 -13.98
C GLU A 98 -8.97 -18.67 -13.18
N TYR A 99 -7.71 -18.35 -13.47
CA TYR A 99 -7.10 -17.10 -13.04
C TYR A 99 -7.02 -16.11 -14.22
N CYS A 100 -7.15 -14.83 -13.93
CA CYS A 100 -7.24 -13.73 -14.90
C CYS A 100 -6.16 -12.67 -14.63
N LEU A 101 -5.83 -11.87 -15.63
CA LEU A 101 -5.20 -10.55 -15.43
C LEU A 101 -6.16 -9.60 -14.70
N PRO A 102 -5.67 -8.56 -14.02
CA PRO A 102 -6.50 -7.68 -13.21
C PRO A 102 -7.34 -6.70 -14.03
N SER A 103 -6.96 -6.53 -15.31
CA SER A 103 -7.68 -5.77 -16.32
C SER A 103 -8.72 -6.62 -17.08
N CYS A 104 -8.86 -7.91 -16.75
CA CYS A 104 -9.78 -8.80 -17.44
C CYS A 104 -11.24 -8.41 -17.19
N ALA A 105 -12.05 -8.39 -18.25
CA ALA A 105 -13.48 -8.08 -18.18
C ALA A 105 -14.25 -9.04 -17.26
N CYS A 106 -13.82 -10.31 -17.12
CA CYS A 106 -14.43 -11.30 -16.25
C CYS A 106 -14.40 -10.89 -14.76
N LEU A 107 -13.49 -9.98 -14.37
CA LEU A 107 -13.43 -9.43 -13.02
C LEU A 107 -14.41 -8.25 -12.80
N GLY A 108 -14.95 -7.66 -13.87
CA GLY A 108 -15.80 -6.47 -13.82
C GLY A 108 -17.23 -6.72 -13.34
N HIS A 109 -17.71 -7.96 -13.37
CA HIS A 109 -19.11 -8.33 -13.06
C HIS A 109 -19.25 -9.19 -11.79
N VAL A 110 -18.28 -9.15 -10.88
CA VAL A 110 -18.29 -10.00 -9.68
C VAL A 110 -19.19 -9.38 -8.61
N GLU A 111 -20.30 -10.04 -8.24
CA GLU A 111 -21.21 -9.60 -7.16
C GLU A 111 -20.50 -9.45 -5.80
N HIS A 112 -19.40 -10.19 -5.59
CA HIS A 112 -18.65 -10.22 -4.33
C HIS A 112 -17.14 -9.98 -4.53
N PRO A 113 -16.70 -8.74 -4.82
CA PRO A 113 -15.30 -8.43 -5.13
C PRO A 113 -14.34 -8.69 -3.96
N HIS A 114 -14.84 -8.68 -2.72
CA HIS A 114 -14.07 -8.99 -1.53
C HIS A 114 -13.64 -10.47 -1.44
N ARG A 115 -14.23 -11.36 -2.24
CA ARG A 115 -13.90 -12.79 -2.29
C ARG A 115 -12.90 -13.14 -3.41
N ILE A 116 -12.43 -12.15 -4.17
CA ILE A 116 -11.43 -12.35 -5.22
C ILE A 116 -10.10 -12.76 -4.56
N VAL A 117 -9.55 -13.89 -5.00
CA VAL A 117 -8.23 -14.37 -4.57
C VAL A 117 -7.19 -13.85 -5.55
N ARG A 118 -6.08 -13.29 -5.03
CA ARG A 118 -5.00 -12.74 -5.85
C ARG A 118 -3.74 -13.58 -5.72
N PHE A 119 -2.99 -13.72 -6.81
CA PHE A 119 -1.74 -14.47 -6.89
C PHE A 119 -0.60 -13.55 -7.30
N ALA A 120 0.54 -13.71 -6.62
CA ALA A 120 1.75 -12.93 -6.83
C ALA A 120 2.63 -13.46 -7.99
N SER A 121 2.22 -14.53 -8.66
CA SER A 121 2.83 -15.01 -9.91
C SER A 121 1.87 -15.99 -10.61
N ARG A 122 2.12 -16.27 -11.89
CA ARG A 122 1.42 -17.31 -12.65
C ARG A 122 1.61 -18.69 -12.01
N ALA A 123 2.86 -19.01 -11.65
CA ALA A 123 3.21 -20.29 -11.04
C ALA A 123 2.42 -20.55 -9.75
N CYS A 124 2.13 -19.51 -8.96
CA CYS A 124 1.29 -19.64 -7.77
C CYS A 124 -0.19 -19.94 -8.10
N ALA A 125 -0.72 -19.40 -9.19
CA ALA A 125 -2.09 -19.68 -9.62
C ALA A 125 -2.22 -21.11 -10.18
N GLU A 126 -1.25 -21.53 -10.99
CA GLU A 126 -1.19 -22.87 -11.58
C GLU A 126 -0.96 -23.96 -10.52
N ALA A 127 -0.09 -23.70 -9.53
CA ALA A 127 0.10 -24.59 -8.38
C ALA A 127 -1.17 -24.72 -7.50
N ALA A 128 -2.08 -23.73 -7.56
CA ALA A 128 -3.39 -23.80 -6.93
C ALA A 128 -4.44 -24.55 -7.80
N GLY A 129 -4.01 -25.16 -8.92
CA GLY A 129 -4.86 -25.93 -9.83
C GLY A 129 -5.71 -25.09 -10.77
N LEU A 130 -5.37 -23.80 -10.96
CA LEU A 130 -6.15 -22.88 -11.78
C LEU A 130 -5.63 -22.87 -13.22
N ALA A 131 -6.55 -22.88 -14.17
CA ALA A 131 -6.24 -22.70 -15.58
C ALA A 131 -6.13 -21.20 -15.94
N PRO A 132 -5.34 -20.83 -16.96
CA PRO A 132 -5.35 -19.47 -17.47
C PRO A 132 -6.71 -19.16 -18.12
N CYS A 133 -7.28 -18.01 -17.79
CA CYS A 133 -8.52 -17.55 -18.39
C CYS A 133 -8.39 -17.39 -19.91
N THR A 134 -9.34 -17.94 -20.66
CA THR A 134 -9.34 -17.92 -22.13
C THR A 134 -9.50 -16.52 -22.71
N ASP A 135 -10.14 -15.60 -21.98
CA ASP A 135 -10.45 -14.25 -22.48
C ASP A 135 -9.26 -13.31 -22.37
N CYS A 136 -8.60 -13.25 -21.20
CA CYS A 136 -7.45 -12.37 -20.99
C CYS A 136 -6.08 -13.03 -21.24
N ARG A 137 -6.05 -14.35 -21.50
CA ARG A 137 -4.86 -15.17 -21.77
C ARG A 137 -3.64 -14.78 -20.93
N PRO A 138 -3.75 -14.90 -19.60
CA PRO A 138 -2.70 -14.47 -18.67
C PRO A 138 -1.40 -15.28 -18.79
N ASP A 139 -1.48 -16.47 -19.39
CA ASP A 139 -0.36 -17.34 -19.76
C ASP A 139 0.53 -16.74 -20.86
N LEU A 140 0.00 -15.84 -21.68
CA LEU A 140 0.75 -15.14 -22.72
C LEU A 140 1.35 -13.81 -22.24
N HIS A 141 1.17 -13.47 -20.96
CA HIS A 141 1.70 -12.25 -20.35
C HIS A 141 3.07 -12.49 -19.67
N PRO A 142 4.04 -11.57 -19.78
CA PRO A 142 4.01 -10.34 -20.57
C PRO A 142 4.08 -10.64 -22.06
N LEU A 143 3.26 -9.94 -22.86
CA LEU A 143 3.42 -9.97 -24.32
C LEU A 143 4.86 -9.55 -24.62
N ALA A 144 5.59 -10.36 -25.37
CA ALA A 144 6.90 -9.96 -25.87
C ALA A 144 6.72 -8.61 -26.60
N ARG A 145 7.50 -7.61 -26.19
CA ARG A 145 7.45 -6.27 -26.79
C ARG A 145 7.77 -6.32 -28.28
#